data_AF-A0A940BZK6-F1
#
_entry.id   AF-A0A940BZK6-F1
#
_cell.length_a   1.000
_cell.length_b   1.000
_cell.length_c   1.000
_cell.angle_alpha   90.00
_cell.angle_beta   90.00
_cell.angle_gamma   90.00
#
_symmetry.space_group_name_H-M   'P 1'
#
loop_
_entity.id
_entity.type
_entity.pdbx_description
1 polymer ?
#
loop_
_entity_poly.entity_id
_entity_poly.type
_entity_poly.pdbx_seq_one_letter_code
_entity_poly.pdbx_strand_id
1 'polypeptide(L)'
;MDLFAQLTDDRCRFLAQGQTDDGVYRLRTFLDGDDFCDDWGFGEDNCGRETHLKKKSEIVRDGSIITCAEKQYPIEDVVGRYTVTVGEKKYDTICLFCVNPSDSKIVTEQYIDKDGRTVLWRRFNRNDWGFGRYGKLWTQLCPENERLTVNGDIYVHWYDSILDYIL
;
A
#
# COMPACT_ATOMS: atom_id res chain seq x y z
N MET A 1 14.65 10.49 8.57
CA MET A 1 14.43 10.08 7.18
C MET A 1 13.72 11.24 6.51
N ASP A 2 14.30 11.74 5.43
CA ASP A 2 13.74 12.82 4.64
C ASP A 2 13.19 12.22 3.34
N LEU A 3 12.03 12.68 2.92
CA LEU A 3 11.43 12.29 1.64
C LEU A 3 11.24 13.53 0.79
N PHE A 4 11.77 13.48 -0.42
CA PHE A 4 11.61 14.52 -1.42
C PHE A 4 10.58 14.02 -2.43
N ALA A 5 9.47 14.72 -2.53
CA ALA A 5 8.39 14.38 -3.44
C ALA A 5 8.11 15.51 -4.41
N GLN A 6 7.61 15.16 -5.59
CA GLN A 6 7.14 16.09 -6.59
C GLN A 6 5.65 15.86 -6.83
N LEU A 7 4.89 16.95 -6.73
CA LEU A 7 3.52 17.04 -7.21
C LEU A 7 3.53 17.62 -8.63
N THR A 8 2.87 16.94 -9.56
CA THR A 8 2.50 17.46 -10.88
C THR A 8 0.99 17.71 -10.91
N ASP A 9 0.45 18.11 -12.06
CA ASP A 9 -0.98 18.34 -12.24
C ASP A 9 -1.82 17.08 -11.95
N ASP A 10 -1.29 15.90 -12.26
CA ASP A 10 -2.00 14.62 -12.25
C ASP A 10 -1.29 13.48 -11.51
N ARG A 11 -0.08 13.72 -10.99
CA ARG A 11 0.77 12.71 -10.32
C ARG A 11 1.47 13.23 -9.08
N CYS A 12 1.77 12.32 -8.17
CA CYS A 12 2.71 12.54 -7.07
C CYS A 12 3.76 11.42 -7.05
N ARG A 13 5.04 11.77 -6.98
CA ARG A 13 6.15 10.79 -7.00
C ARG A 13 7.25 11.15 -6.02
N PHE A 14 7.94 10.13 -5.51
CA PHE A 14 9.16 10.32 -4.75
C PHE A 14 10.35 10.53 -5.70
N LEU A 15 11.17 11.53 -5.40
CA LEU A 15 12.38 11.88 -6.13
C LEU A 15 13.63 11.44 -5.38
N ALA A 16 13.60 11.45 -4.05
CA ALA A 16 14.73 11.05 -3.24
C ALA A 16 14.32 10.66 -1.82
N GLN A 17 15.14 9.80 -1.21
CA GLN A 17 15.09 9.45 0.20
C GLN A 17 16.44 9.76 0.84
N GLY A 18 16.39 10.52 1.93
CA GLY A 18 17.54 10.87 2.75
C GLY A 18 17.53 10.11 4.07
N GLN A 19 18.66 9.51 4.43
CA GLN A 19 18.82 8.81 5.71
C GLN A 19 20.23 8.99 6.27
N THR A 20 20.31 9.16 7.59
CA THR A 20 21.59 9.12 8.30
C THR A 20 21.87 7.69 8.77
N ASP A 21 22.92 7.08 8.24
CA ASP A 21 23.43 5.77 8.66
C ASP A 21 24.80 5.96 9.30
N ASP A 22 24.98 5.51 10.54
CA ASP A 22 26.26 5.60 11.27
C ASP A 22 26.89 7.00 11.27
N GLY A 23 26.05 8.04 11.36
CA GLY A 23 26.47 9.45 11.36
C GLY A 23 26.75 10.05 9.98
N VAL A 24 26.59 9.28 8.90
CA VAL A 24 26.75 9.74 7.51
C VAL A 24 25.37 9.92 6.87
N TYR A 25 25.09 11.12 6.36
CA TYR A 25 23.88 11.36 5.58
C TYR A 25 24.05 10.80 4.16
N ARG A 26 23.16 9.91 3.78
CA ARG A 26 23.07 9.31 2.44
C ARG A 26 21.77 9.78 1.79
N LEU A 27 21.88 10.19 0.54
CA LEU A 27 20.74 10.56 -0.29
C LEU A 27 20.69 9.57 -1.46
N ARG A 28 19.59 8.83 -1.58
CA ARG A 28 19.27 8.02 -2.75
C ARG A 28 18.21 8.73 -3.56
N THR A 29 18.31 8.69 -4.88
CA THR A 29 17.46 9.44 -5.80
C THR A 29 16.87 8.53 -6.86
N PHE A 30 15.82 8.98 -7.54
CA PHE A 30 15.25 8.25 -8.68
C PHE A 30 16.24 8.00 -9.83
N LEU A 31 17.38 8.71 -9.86
CA LEU A 31 18.45 8.48 -10.84
C LEU A 31 19.32 7.27 -10.51
N ASP A 32 19.20 6.72 -9.29
CA ASP A 32 19.91 5.50 -8.87
C ASP A 32 19.23 4.23 -9.38
N GLY A 33 18.16 4.34 -10.19
CA GLY A 33 17.51 3.24 -10.87
C GLY A 33 16.82 2.27 -9.92
N ASP A 34 17.04 0.97 -10.14
CA ASP A 34 16.37 -0.13 -9.40
C ASP A 34 16.58 -0.01 -7.88
N ASP A 35 17.78 0.39 -7.43
CA ASP A 35 18.11 0.60 -6.01
C ASP A 35 17.19 1.61 -5.31
N PHE A 36 16.57 2.53 -6.05
CA PHE A 36 15.56 3.45 -5.55
C PHE A 36 14.14 2.98 -5.88
N CYS A 37 13.92 2.53 -7.12
CA CYS A 37 12.60 2.21 -7.64
C CYS A 37 11.97 0.99 -6.97
N ASP A 38 12.77 0.03 -6.48
CA ASP A 38 12.25 -1.14 -5.76
C ASP A 38 11.53 -0.76 -4.46
N ASP A 39 12.03 0.26 -3.76
CA ASP A 39 11.47 0.72 -2.49
C ASP A 39 10.49 1.90 -2.64
N TRP A 40 10.79 2.83 -3.57
CA TRP A 40 10.15 4.14 -3.63
C TRP A 40 9.48 4.44 -4.98
N GLY A 41 9.72 3.60 -5.99
CA GLY A 41 9.13 3.74 -7.32
C GLY A 41 7.64 3.39 -7.33
N PHE A 42 6.86 4.08 -8.16
CA PHE A 42 5.46 3.73 -8.37
C PHE A 42 5.00 3.92 -9.81
N GLY A 43 4.24 2.95 -10.31
CA GLY A 43 3.78 2.92 -11.70
C GLY A 43 4.88 2.64 -12.71
N GLU A 44 4.52 2.65 -13.98
CA GLU A 44 5.46 2.50 -15.10
C GLU A 44 6.51 3.61 -15.06
N ASP A 45 7.79 3.25 -15.16
CA ASP A 45 8.96 4.17 -15.15
C ASP A 45 8.95 5.21 -14.01
N ASN A 46 8.43 4.84 -12.83
CA ASN A 46 8.27 5.74 -11.69
C ASN A 46 7.50 7.03 -12.04
N CYS A 47 6.45 6.91 -12.85
CA CYS A 47 5.55 8.01 -13.19
C CYS A 47 4.80 8.58 -11.97
N GLY A 48 4.75 7.83 -10.87
CA GLY A 48 4.10 8.24 -9.63
C GLY A 48 2.65 7.78 -9.50
N ARG A 49 2.05 8.10 -8.35
CA ARG A 49 0.65 7.83 -8.03
C ARG A 49 -0.26 8.87 -8.66
N GLU A 50 -1.47 8.48 -9.05
CA GLU A 50 -2.45 9.42 -9.58
C GLU A 50 -3.00 10.32 -8.46
N THR A 51 -3.14 11.62 -8.71
CA THR A 51 -3.77 12.53 -7.74
C THR A 51 -5.30 12.51 -7.84
N HIS A 52 -5.83 12.11 -9.00
CA HIS A 52 -7.25 12.04 -9.29
C HIS A 52 -7.72 10.58 -9.32
N LEU A 53 -7.92 10.01 -8.13
CA LEU A 53 -8.28 8.60 -7.97
C LEU A 53 -9.61 8.27 -8.68
N LYS A 54 -9.58 7.23 -9.50
CA LYS A 54 -10.74 6.67 -10.18
C LYS A 54 -10.61 5.16 -10.28
N LYS A 55 -11.74 4.47 -10.42
CA LYS A 55 -11.74 3.03 -10.68
C LYS A 55 -11.18 2.75 -12.07
N LYS A 56 -10.15 1.91 -12.14
CA LYS A 56 -9.48 1.46 -13.37
C LYS A 56 -9.86 0.03 -13.76
N SER A 57 -10.36 -0.75 -12.81
CA SER A 57 -10.68 -2.19 -12.96
C SER A 57 -9.46 -3.07 -13.27
N GLU A 58 -8.27 -2.62 -12.88
CA GLU A 58 -7.04 -3.42 -12.86
C GLU A 58 -6.96 -4.29 -11.60
N ILE A 59 -7.64 -3.88 -10.53
CA ILE A 59 -7.85 -4.68 -9.32
C ILE A 59 -9.35 -4.81 -9.08
N VAL A 60 -9.82 -6.04 -8.98
CA VAL A 60 -11.23 -6.38 -8.78
C VAL A 60 -11.37 -7.14 -7.47
N ARG A 61 -12.33 -6.70 -6.64
CA ARG A 61 -12.68 -7.34 -5.37
C ARG A 61 -14.04 -8.02 -5.44
N ASP A 62 -14.07 -9.27 -5.02
CA ASP A 62 -15.28 -10.04 -4.71
C ASP A 62 -15.15 -10.64 -3.31
N GLY A 63 -15.77 -9.98 -2.33
CA GLY A 63 -15.63 -10.34 -0.92
C GLY A 63 -14.17 -10.27 -0.46
N SER A 64 -13.60 -11.41 -0.06
CA SER A 64 -12.20 -11.55 0.33
C SER A 64 -11.27 -11.98 -0.81
N ILE A 65 -11.80 -12.17 -2.01
CA ILE A 65 -11.04 -12.55 -3.20
C ILE A 65 -10.70 -11.29 -3.98
N ILE A 66 -9.42 -11.13 -4.29
CA ILE A 66 -8.87 -10.02 -5.07
C ILE A 66 -8.19 -10.58 -6.31
N THR A 67 -8.58 -10.09 -7.48
CA THR A 67 -7.93 -10.40 -8.76
C THR A 67 -7.26 -9.14 -9.28
N CYS A 68 -5.98 -9.22 -9.59
CA CYS A 68 -5.17 -8.09 -10.04
C CYS A 68 -4.50 -8.40 -11.38
N ALA A 69 -4.34 -7.38 -12.22
CA ALA A 69 -3.49 -7.47 -13.40
C ALA A 69 -2.04 -7.81 -13.03
N GLU A 70 -1.42 -8.70 -13.80
CA GLU A 70 0.01 -9.00 -13.67
C GLU A 70 0.84 -7.86 -14.28
N LYS A 71 1.58 -7.15 -13.43
CA LYS A 71 2.41 -6.00 -13.79
C LYS A 71 3.79 -6.14 -13.15
N GLN A 72 4.80 -5.48 -13.71
CA GLN A 72 6.16 -5.45 -13.15
C GLN A 72 6.38 -4.30 -12.16
N TYR A 73 5.37 -3.45 -11.95
CA TYR A 73 5.42 -2.28 -11.08
C TYR A 73 4.19 -2.21 -10.16
N PRO A 74 4.29 -1.51 -9.02
CA PRO A 74 3.16 -1.32 -8.10
C PRO A 74 1.94 -0.75 -8.81
N ILE A 75 0.77 -1.30 -8.51
CA ILE A 75 -0.52 -0.82 -8.99
C ILE A 75 -1.47 -0.55 -7.82
N GLU A 76 -2.32 0.45 -8.01
CA GLU A 76 -3.42 0.77 -7.10
C GLU A 76 -4.72 0.91 -7.87
N ASP A 77 -5.85 0.62 -7.22
CA ASP A 77 -7.18 0.81 -7.82
C ASP A 77 -8.23 1.06 -6.74
N VAL A 78 -9.30 1.77 -7.12
CA VAL A 78 -10.48 1.95 -6.29
C VAL A 78 -11.36 0.71 -6.40
N VAL A 79 -11.37 -0.10 -5.34
CA VAL A 79 -12.07 -1.40 -5.32
C VAL A 79 -13.48 -1.34 -4.74
N GLY A 80 -13.87 -0.21 -4.13
CA GLY A 80 -15.23 -0.01 -3.62
C GLY A 80 -15.41 1.27 -2.83
N ARG A 81 -16.64 1.52 -2.37
CA ARG A 81 -17.02 2.60 -1.45
C ARG A 81 -17.56 2.00 -0.17
N TYR A 82 -17.11 2.51 0.96
CA TYR A 82 -17.36 1.93 2.28
C TYR A 82 -17.68 3.03 3.28
N THR A 83 -18.54 2.69 4.24
CA THR A 83 -18.69 3.47 5.46
C THR A 83 -17.74 2.90 6.52
N VAL A 84 -16.66 3.61 6.82
CA VAL A 84 -15.74 3.25 7.90
C VAL A 84 -16.26 3.83 9.21
N THR A 85 -16.36 2.99 10.24
CA THR A 85 -16.76 3.42 11.58
C THR A 85 -15.56 3.33 12.51
N VAL A 86 -15.19 4.44 13.15
CA VAL A 86 -14.14 4.48 14.19
C VAL A 86 -14.75 5.09 15.45
N GLY A 87 -14.88 4.27 16.50
CA GLY A 87 -15.68 4.64 17.67
C GLY A 87 -17.13 4.93 17.28
N GLU A 88 -17.60 6.13 17.59
CA GLU A 88 -18.96 6.60 17.24
C GLU A 88 -19.02 7.35 15.89
N LYS A 89 -17.86 7.69 15.30
CA LYS A 89 -17.78 8.47 14.05
C LYS A 89 -17.91 7.56 12.84
N LYS A 90 -18.59 8.05 11.81
CA LYS A 90 -18.76 7.37 10.51
C LYS A 90 -18.20 8.22 9.40
N TYR A 91 -17.42 7.59 8.53
CA TYR A 91 -16.76 8.21 7.40
C TYR A 91 -17.19 7.53 6.12
N ASP A 92 -17.61 8.31 5.14
CA ASP A 92 -17.89 7.82 3.79
C ASP A 92 -16.59 7.89 2.98
N THR A 93 -16.14 6.74 2.52
CA THR A 93 -14.79 6.55 1.98
C THR A 93 -14.80 5.71 0.71
N ILE A 94 -13.80 5.89 -0.13
CA ILE A 94 -13.41 4.89 -1.12
C ILE A 94 -12.33 3.99 -0.53
N CYS A 95 -12.25 2.73 -0.96
CA CYS A 95 -11.10 1.86 -0.67
C CYS A 95 -10.17 1.83 -1.87
N LEU A 96 -8.97 2.42 -1.69
CA LEU A 96 -7.85 2.31 -2.61
C LEU A 96 -7.02 1.08 -2.20
N PHE A 97 -7.03 0.05 -3.04
CA PHE A 97 -6.24 -1.15 -2.83
C PHE A 97 -4.92 -1.03 -3.58
N CYS A 98 -3.81 -1.38 -2.95
CA CYS A 98 -2.49 -1.32 -3.57
C CYS A 98 -1.78 -2.67 -3.48
N VAL A 99 -1.28 -3.13 -4.62
CA VAL A 99 -0.47 -4.34 -4.78
C VAL A 99 0.87 -3.93 -5.35
N ASN A 100 1.96 -4.41 -4.74
CA ASN A 100 3.30 -4.23 -5.28
C ASN A 100 3.84 -5.59 -5.76
N PRO A 101 4.12 -5.75 -7.07
CA PRO A 101 4.59 -7.01 -7.66
C PRO A 101 6.09 -7.26 -7.46
N SER A 102 6.91 -6.22 -7.24
CA SER A 102 8.32 -6.37 -6.90
C SER A 102 8.44 -6.53 -5.38
N ASP A 103 8.58 -7.78 -4.94
CA ASP A 103 8.99 -8.19 -3.58
C ASP A 103 8.05 -7.89 -2.39
N SER A 104 7.00 -7.12 -2.62
CA SER A 104 6.05 -6.84 -1.57
C SER A 104 5.07 -8.00 -1.42
N LYS A 105 5.47 -9.00 -0.62
CA LYS A 105 4.62 -9.97 0.09
C LYS A 105 3.63 -9.25 1.05
N ILE A 106 3.15 -8.08 0.67
CA ILE A 106 2.35 -7.11 1.42
C ILE A 106 1.34 -6.54 0.43
N VAL A 107 0.09 -6.40 0.88
CA VAL A 107 -0.92 -5.58 0.21
C VAL A 107 -1.53 -4.62 1.22
N THR A 108 -2.08 -3.52 0.71
CA THR A 108 -2.63 -2.46 1.58
C THR A 108 -3.98 -1.99 1.09
N GLU A 109 -4.81 -1.62 2.06
CA GLU A 109 -6.10 -0.96 1.85
C GLU A 109 -6.02 0.44 2.45
N GLN A 110 -6.37 1.46 1.69
CA GLN A 110 -6.49 2.82 2.19
C GLN A 110 -7.93 3.29 2.01
N TYR A 111 -8.57 3.62 3.12
CA TYR A 111 -9.91 4.18 3.14
C TYR A 111 -9.81 5.69 3.15
N ILE A 112 -10.13 6.31 2.02
CA ILE A 112 -9.91 7.73 1.76
C ILE A 112 -11.26 8.43 1.72
N ASP A 113 -11.42 9.51 2.50
CA ASP A 113 -12.64 10.31 2.52
C ASP A 113 -12.75 11.25 1.31
N LYS A 114 -13.88 11.97 1.24
CA LYS A 114 -14.16 12.93 0.16
C LYS A 114 -13.17 14.10 0.08
N ASP A 115 -12.43 14.37 1.16
CA ASP A 115 -11.45 15.46 1.25
C ASP A 115 -10.03 14.96 0.92
N GLY A 116 -9.91 13.69 0.48
CA GLY A 116 -8.66 13.06 0.10
C GLY A 116 -7.82 12.60 1.29
N ARG A 117 -8.40 12.50 2.49
CA ARG A 117 -7.67 12.12 3.70
C ARG A 117 -7.85 10.64 4.00
N THR A 118 -6.77 9.98 4.39
CA THR A 118 -6.82 8.59 4.87
C THR A 118 -7.49 8.54 6.24
N VAL A 119 -8.61 7.84 6.31
CA VAL A 119 -9.35 7.56 7.54
C VAL A 119 -8.82 6.30 8.22
N LEU A 120 -8.54 5.28 7.43
CA LEU A 120 -8.03 3.99 7.87
C LEU A 120 -7.06 3.46 6.82
N TRP A 121 -5.90 3.02 7.26
CA TRP A 121 -4.94 2.29 6.45
C TRP A 121 -4.76 0.89 7.03
N ARG A 122 -4.80 -0.14 6.20
CA ARG A 122 -4.71 -1.54 6.62
C ARG A 122 -3.63 -2.24 5.85
N ARG A 123 -2.88 -3.11 6.53
CA ARG A 123 -1.87 -3.95 5.91
C ARG A 123 -2.18 -5.42 6.08
N PHE A 124 -1.97 -6.16 5.00
CA PHE A 124 -2.00 -7.60 4.98
C PHE A 124 -0.66 -8.12 4.49
N ASN A 125 -0.14 -9.15 5.16
CA ASN A 125 1.10 -9.82 4.81
C ASN A 125 0.78 -11.14 4.11
N ARG A 126 1.45 -11.46 3.01
CA ARG A 126 1.36 -12.77 2.37
C ARG A 126 1.72 -13.84 3.39
N ASN A 127 1.15 -15.03 3.24
CA ASN A 127 1.24 -16.07 4.25
C ASN A 127 2.69 -16.45 4.64
N ASP A 128 3.63 -16.30 3.71
CA ASP A 128 5.06 -16.56 3.86
C ASP A 128 5.92 -15.29 4.09
N TRP A 129 5.31 -14.13 4.34
CA TRP A 129 6.03 -12.89 4.62
C TRP A 129 6.91 -13.03 5.87
N GLY A 130 8.20 -12.75 5.73
CA GLY A 130 9.15 -12.84 6.85
C GLY A 130 9.39 -14.25 7.39
N PHE A 131 9.03 -15.32 6.66
CA PHE A 131 9.18 -16.70 7.14
C PHE A 131 10.59 -17.01 7.64
N GLY A 132 11.64 -16.55 6.95
CA GLY A 132 13.03 -16.77 7.38
C GLY A 132 13.34 -16.17 8.77
N ARG A 133 12.63 -15.12 9.18
CA ARG A 133 12.77 -14.49 10.50
C ARG A 133 11.90 -15.18 11.56
N TYR A 134 10.67 -15.55 11.22
CA TYR A 134 9.68 -16.02 12.21
C TYR A 134 9.58 -17.55 12.31
N GLY A 135 10.01 -18.30 11.29
CA GLY A 135 9.94 -19.76 11.21
C GLY A 135 8.51 -20.32 11.14
N LYS A 136 7.50 -19.48 10.94
CA LYS A 136 6.08 -19.84 10.88
C LYS A 136 5.36 -19.02 9.81
N LEU A 137 4.30 -19.60 9.25
CA LEU A 137 3.40 -18.90 8.34
C LEU A 137 2.48 -17.94 9.11
N TRP A 138 2.01 -16.88 8.45
CA TRP A 138 1.11 -15.91 9.08
C TRP A 138 -0.24 -16.51 9.49
N THR A 139 -0.76 -17.49 8.74
CA THR A 139 -1.96 -18.23 9.15
C THR A 139 -1.76 -19.06 10.42
N GLN A 140 -0.51 -19.34 10.81
CA GLN A 140 -0.18 -20.01 12.07
C GLN A 140 0.07 -19.02 13.21
N LEU A 141 0.68 -17.86 12.90
CA LEU A 141 0.94 -16.80 13.88
C LEU A 141 -0.34 -16.06 14.28
N CYS A 142 -1.22 -15.81 13.30
CA CYS A 142 -2.43 -15.03 13.44
C CYS A 142 -3.62 -15.80 12.83
N PRO A 143 -4.03 -16.94 13.42
CA PRO A 143 -5.03 -17.82 12.83
C PRO A 143 -6.42 -17.17 12.71
N GLU A 144 -6.78 -16.29 13.64
CA GLU A 144 -8.10 -15.64 13.67
C GLU A 144 -8.17 -14.32 12.90
N ASN A 145 -7.03 -13.83 12.38
CA ASN A 145 -7.00 -12.56 11.67
C ASN A 145 -7.70 -12.68 10.31
N GLU A 146 -8.29 -11.58 9.86
CA GLU A 146 -8.91 -11.47 8.53
C GLU A 146 -7.93 -11.87 7.43
N ARG A 147 -8.45 -12.49 6.37
CA ARG A 147 -7.66 -12.97 5.25
C ARG A 147 -8.22 -12.48 3.93
N LEU A 148 -7.31 -12.20 3.01
CA LEU A 148 -7.59 -11.97 1.60
C LEU A 148 -6.92 -13.07 0.78
N THR A 149 -7.54 -13.41 -0.35
CA THR A 149 -6.92 -14.24 -1.38
C THR A 149 -6.63 -13.36 -2.58
N VAL A 150 -5.36 -13.03 -2.84
CA VAL A 150 -4.95 -12.14 -3.93
C VAL A 150 -4.26 -12.98 -5.00
N ASN A 151 -4.86 -13.08 -6.19
CA ASN A 151 -4.36 -13.94 -7.29
C ASN A 151 -4.05 -15.40 -6.84
N GLY A 152 -4.83 -15.93 -5.90
CA GLY A 152 -4.66 -17.28 -5.35
C GLY A 152 -3.75 -17.37 -4.11
N ASP A 153 -2.96 -16.34 -3.80
CA ASP A 153 -2.11 -16.28 -2.62
C ASP A 153 -2.89 -15.77 -1.39
N ILE A 154 -2.63 -16.35 -0.22
CA ILE A 154 -3.25 -15.93 1.05
C ILE A 154 -2.47 -14.76 1.64
N TYR A 155 -3.19 -13.70 2.00
CA TYR A 155 -2.69 -12.56 2.76
C TYR A 155 -3.47 -12.44 4.08
N VAL A 156 -2.76 -12.23 5.18
CA VAL A 156 -3.31 -12.16 6.54
C VAL A 156 -3.17 -10.75 7.07
N HIS A 157 -4.26 -10.20 7.61
CA HIS A 157 -4.28 -8.88 8.22
C HIS A 157 -3.24 -8.79 9.35
N TRP A 158 -2.46 -7.72 9.37
CA TRP A 158 -1.44 -7.50 10.39
C TRP A 158 -1.80 -6.35 11.33
N TYR A 159 -1.99 -5.15 10.79
CA TYR A 159 -2.36 -3.99 11.60
C TYR A 159 -3.17 -2.98 10.81
N ASP A 160 -3.84 -2.13 11.58
CA ASP A 160 -4.53 -0.94 11.14
C ASP A 160 -3.79 0.30 11.63
N SER A 161 -3.85 1.37 10.85
CA SER A 161 -3.35 2.69 11.22
C SER A 161 -4.42 3.73 10.94
N ILE A 162 -4.60 4.61 11.92
CA ILE A 162 -5.49 5.77 11.84
C ILE A 162 -4.66 7.02 12.13
N LEU A 163 -5.09 8.16 11.60
CA LEU A 163 -4.44 9.43 11.83
C LEU A 163 -5.07 10.13 13.04
N ASP A 164 -4.29 10.96 13.75
CA ASP A 164 -4.73 11.60 15.00
C ASP A 164 -6.02 12.42 14.85
N TYR A 165 -6.28 13.01 13.68
CA TYR A 165 -7.51 13.79 13.45
C TYR A 165 -8.80 12.93 13.42
N ILE A 166 -8.65 11.60 13.31
CA ILE A 166 -9.77 10.65 13.34
C ILE A 166 -10.25 10.40 14.76
N LEU A 167 -9.33 10.45 15.74
CA LEU A 167 -9.61 10.26 17.16
C LEU A 167 -10.54 11.37 17.70
#